data_AF-A0A920JK60-F1
#
_entry.id   AF-A0A920JK60-F1
#
_cell.length_a   1.000
_cell.length_b   1.000
_cell.length_c   1.000
_cell.angle_alpha   90.00
_cell.angle_beta   90.00
_cell.angle_gamma   90.00
#
_symmetry.space_group_name_H-M   'P 1'
#
loop_
_entity.id
_entity.type
_entity.pdbx_description
1 polymer ?
#
loop_
_entity_poly.entity_id
_entity_poly.type
_entity_poly.pdbx_seq_one_letter_code
_entity_poly.pdbx_strand_id
1 'polypeptide(L)'
;MTSVNYTGNPGNRITPWLPWMLMGDTPGHCLYMSTMLKSDSIEIIPEHVREFSEERYPGMLSAPTEDYGPSISSLEYYARQQTPAPVK
;
A
#
# COMPACT_ATOMS: atom_id res chain seq x y z
N MET A 1 -18.53 -17.95 11.37
CA MET A 1 -18.26 -16.53 11.68
C MET A 1 -18.83 -15.71 10.55
N THR A 2 -19.95 -15.03 10.77
CA THR A 2 -20.60 -14.17 9.77
C THR A 2 -19.96 -12.78 9.80
N SER A 3 -18.99 -12.55 8.92
CA SER A 3 -18.38 -11.24 8.74
C SER A 3 -19.09 -10.53 7.59
N VAL A 4 -19.61 -9.31 7.82
CA VAL A 4 -20.33 -8.55 6.78
C VAL A 4 -19.32 -8.08 5.72
N ASN A 5 -19.69 -8.21 4.43
CA ASN A 5 -18.93 -7.65 3.31
C ASN A 5 -18.66 -6.16 3.56
N TYR A 6 -17.40 -5.73 3.47
CA TYR A 6 -17.00 -4.35 3.72
C TYR A 6 -16.32 -3.78 2.50
N THR A 7 -16.83 -2.66 2.03
CA THR A 7 -16.24 -1.85 0.97
C THR A 7 -16.07 -0.45 1.53
N GLY A 8 -14.84 0.02 1.62
CA GLY A 8 -14.53 1.34 2.15
C GLY A 8 -13.13 1.79 1.79
N ASN A 9 -12.84 3.06 2.02
CA ASN A 9 -11.49 3.62 1.90
C ASN A 9 -10.90 3.89 3.31
N PRO A 10 -10.45 2.85 4.03
CA PRO A 10 -9.97 2.97 5.40
C PRO A 10 -8.60 3.64 5.54
N GLY A 11 -7.92 4.00 4.45
CA GLY A 11 -6.63 4.67 4.49
C GLY A 11 -6.56 5.87 3.55
N ASN A 12 -6.91 7.05 4.06
CA ASN A 12 -6.57 8.32 3.41
C ASN A 12 -5.44 8.97 4.22
N ARG A 13 -4.23 8.99 3.67
CA ARG A 13 -3.08 9.65 4.29
C ARG A 13 -2.71 10.87 3.46
N ILE A 14 -2.67 12.02 4.11
CA ILE A 14 -2.14 13.25 3.55
C ILE A 14 -0.73 13.42 4.12
N THR A 15 0.27 13.50 3.25
CA THR A 15 1.64 13.82 3.65
C THR A 15 2.12 15.07 2.94
N PRO A 16 3.07 15.82 3.52
CA PRO A 16 3.84 16.79 2.74
C PRO A 16 4.52 16.11 1.56
N TRP A 17 5.07 16.92 0.64
CA TRP A 17 5.86 16.43 -0.48
C TRP A 17 6.92 15.43 -0.03
N LEU A 18 7.09 14.38 -0.82
CA LEU A 18 8.16 13.43 -0.58
C LEU A 18 9.51 14.15 -0.79
N PRO A 19 10.52 13.95 0.09
CA PRO A 19 11.76 14.72 0.04
C PRO A 19 12.50 14.67 -1.31
N TRP A 20 12.31 13.59 -2.07
CA TRP A 20 12.93 13.40 -3.39
C TRP A 20 12.16 14.03 -4.55
N MET A 21 10.95 14.58 -4.33
CA MET A 21 10.25 15.35 -5.34
C MET A 21 10.84 16.75 -5.53
N LEU A 22 11.76 17.19 -4.66
CA LEU A 22 12.46 18.48 -4.73
C LEU A 22 11.50 19.68 -4.88
N MET A 23 10.30 19.58 -4.33
CA MET A 23 9.25 20.61 -4.45
C MET A 23 9.48 21.82 -3.53
N GLY A 24 10.54 21.80 -2.70
CA GLY A 24 10.88 22.89 -1.78
C GLY A 24 9.70 23.31 -0.91
N ASP A 25 9.44 24.62 -0.84
CA ASP A 25 8.31 25.22 -0.14
C ASP A 25 7.04 25.37 -0.99
N THR A 26 6.96 24.70 -2.15
CA THR A 26 5.77 24.82 -3.02
C THR A 26 4.54 24.28 -2.27
N PRO A 27 3.44 25.04 -2.17
CA PRO A 27 2.25 24.57 -1.45
C PRO A 27 1.65 23.35 -2.15
N GLY A 28 1.64 22.21 -1.46
CA GLY A 28 1.00 20.98 -1.95
C GLY A 28 1.26 19.78 -1.04
N HIS A 29 0.41 18.76 -1.19
CA HIS A 29 0.43 17.54 -0.39
C HIS A 29 0.23 16.32 -1.27
N CYS A 30 0.80 15.19 -0.87
CA CYS A 30 0.53 13.90 -1.48
C CYS A 30 -0.67 13.25 -0.79
N LEU A 31 -1.68 12.89 -1.58
CA LEU A 31 -2.83 12.12 -1.11
C LEU A 31 -2.63 10.65 -1.47
N TYR A 32 -2.47 9.81 -0.46
CA TYR A 32 -2.53 8.36 -0.61
C TYR A 32 -3.93 7.89 -0.25
N MET A 33 -4.63 7.37 -1.26
CA MET A 33 -5.97 6.81 -1.11
C MET A 33 -5.90 5.32 -1.38
N SER A 34 -6.27 4.50 -0.39
CA SER A 34 -6.43 3.07 -0.56
C SER A 34 -7.91 2.69 -0.51
N THR A 35 -8.28 1.71 -1.34
CA THR A 35 -9.58 1.05 -1.29
C THR A 35 -9.38 -0.32 -0.68
N MET A 36 -10.12 -0.63 0.38
CA MET A 36 -10.17 -1.97 0.94
C MET A 36 -11.49 -2.62 0.58
N LEU A 37 -11.39 -3.87 0.18
CA LEU A 37 -12.51 -4.72 -0.13
C LEU A 37 -12.35 -6.02 0.66
N LYS A 38 -13.37 -6.36 1.44
CA LYS A 38 -13.46 -7.63 2.15
C LYS A 38 -14.67 -8.38 1.62
N SER A 39 -14.40 -9.52 0.99
CA SER A 39 -15.42 -10.43 0.48
C SER A 39 -15.08 -11.87 0.84
N ASP A 40 -16.11 -12.70 0.97
CA ASP A 40 -15.97 -14.14 1.20
C ASP A 40 -15.64 -14.91 -0.10
N SER A 41 -15.68 -14.24 -1.27
CA SER A 41 -15.40 -14.87 -2.57
C SER A 41 -14.21 -14.20 -3.27
N ILE A 42 -13.34 -15.03 -3.86
CA ILE A 42 -12.19 -14.62 -4.67
C ILE A 42 -12.61 -14.05 -6.04
N GLU A 43 -13.84 -14.34 -6.48
CA GLU A 43 -14.41 -13.88 -7.76
C GLU A 43 -14.64 -12.36 -7.82
N ILE A 44 -14.47 -11.65 -6.70
CA ILE A 44 -14.47 -10.19 -6.68
C ILE A 44 -13.19 -9.58 -7.26
N ILE A 45 -12.12 -10.37 -7.35
CA ILE A 45 -10.86 -9.97 -7.94
C ILE A 45 -10.98 -10.16 -9.46
N PRO A 46 -10.62 -9.16 -10.28
CA PRO A 46 -10.63 -9.32 -11.74
C PRO A 46 -9.80 -10.53 -12.19
N GLU A 47 -10.34 -11.32 -13.12
CA GLU A 47 -9.77 -12.60 -13.59
C GLU A 47 -8.29 -12.48 -13.98
N HIS A 48 -7.91 -11.44 -14.73
CA HIS A 48 -6.53 -11.20 -15.14
C HIS A 48 -5.55 -11.03 -13.96
N VAL A 49 -6.00 -10.49 -12.82
CA VAL A 49 -5.17 -10.34 -11.61
C VAL A 49 -5.02 -11.69 -10.92
N ARG A 50 -6.07 -12.50 -10.92
CA ARG A 50 -6.08 -13.83 -10.35
C ARG A 50 -5.12 -14.75 -11.11
N GLU A 51 -5.23 -14.82 -12.44
CA GLU A 51 -4.35 -15.63 -13.30
C GLU A 51 -2.87 -15.24 -13.10
N PHE A 52 -2.57 -13.95 -13.08
CA PHE A 52 -1.21 -13.44 -12.83
C PHE A 52 -0.67 -13.87 -11.46
N SER A 53 -1.53 -13.83 -10.44
CA SER A 53 -1.15 -14.20 -9.08
C SER A 53 -0.94 -15.70 -8.95
N GLU A 54 -1.79 -16.52 -9.60
CA GLU A 54 -1.64 -17.98 -9.65
C GLU A 54 -0.34 -18.39 -10.36
N GLU A 55 0.05 -17.71 -11.45
CA GLU A 55 1.27 -18.02 -12.21
C GLU A 55 2.55 -17.63 -11.46
N ARG A 56 2.60 -16.42 -10.88
CA ARG A 56 3.86 -15.84 -10.37
C ARG A 56 3.99 -15.82 -8.86
N TYR A 57 2.88 -15.72 -8.13
CA TYR A 57 2.88 -15.50 -6.68
C TYR A 57 1.74 -16.24 -5.98
N PRO A 58 1.66 -17.58 -6.08
CA PRO A 58 0.55 -18.35 -5.53
C PRO A 58 0.39 -18.18 -4.01
N GLY A 59 1.47 -17.87 -3.30
CA GLY A 59 1.45 -17.61 -1.86
C GLY A 59 0.67 -16.36 -1.44
N MET A 60 0.39 -15.43 -2.35
CA MET A 60 -0.43 -14.23 -2.08
C MET A 60 -1.94 -14.52 -2.03
N LEU A 61 -2.37 -15.69 -2.52
CA LEU A 61 -3.77 -16.10 -2.53
C LEU A 61 -4.16 -16.89 -1.27
N SER A 62 -3.18 -17.32 -0.48
CA SER A 62 -3.36 -17.96 0.82
C SER A 62 -3.06 -16.99 1.95
N ALA A 63 -3.74 -17.15 3.08
CA ALA A 63 -3.41 -16.39 4.28
C ALA A 63 -1.95 -16.68 4.69
N PRO A 64 -1.17 -15.66 5.07
CA PRO A 64 0.21 -15.85 5.53
C PRO A 64 0.21 -16.72 6.80
N THR A 65 1.07 -17.73 6.83
CA THR A 65 1.21 -18.66 7.97
C THR A 65 2.20 -18.19 9.01
N GLU A 66 3.02 -17.19 8.69
CA GLU A 66 4.07 -16.65 9.55
C GLU A 66 3.97 -15.12 9.58
N ASP A 67 4.29 -14.53 10.73
CA ASP A 67 4.37 -13.08 10.88
C ASP A 67 5.64 -12.57 10.20
N TYR A 68 5.46 -11.90 9.05
CA TYR A 68 6.55 -11.32 8.25
C TYR A 68 7.14 -10.04 8.87
N GLY A 69 6.66 -9.63 10.05
CA GLY A 69 7.14 -8.46 10.77
C GLY A 69 6.46 -7.16 10.34
N PRO A 70 6.95 -6.00 10.82
CA PRO A 70 6.28 -4.73 10.60
C PRO A 70 6.22 -4.39 9.10
N SER A 71 5.01 -4.12 8.61
CA SER A 71 4.80 -3.58 7.26
C SER A 71 5.27 -2.13 7.22
N ILE A 72 6.57 -1.94 7.01
CA ILE A 72 7.21 -0.62 6.95
C ILE A 72 6.73 0.11 5.69
N SER A 73 6.27 1.34 5.84
CA SER A 73 5.86 2.17 4.72
C SER A 73 7.04 2.62 3.87
N SER A 74 6.82 2.91 2.59
CA SER A 74 7.85 3.44 1.67
C SER A 74 8.55 4.69 2.23
N LEU A 75 7.82 5.50 3.01
CA LEU A 75 8.35 6.67 3.72
C LEU A 75 9.37 6.31 4.81
N GLU A 76 9.11 5.26 5.58
CA GLU A 76 10.02 4.81 6.64
C GLU A 76 11.25 4.12 6.04
N TYR A 77 11.09 3.37 4.95
CA TYR A 77 12.23 2.87 4.17
C TYR A 77 13.08 4.02 3.62
N TYR A 78 12.43 5.05 3.08
CA TYR A 78 13.11 6.23 2.59
C TYR A 78 13.89 6.94 3.68
N ALA A 79 13.27 7.19 4.84
CA ALA A 79 13.92 7.85 5.97
C ALA A 79 15.14 7.06 6.50
N ARG A 80 15.14 5.73 6.36
CA ARG A 80 16.26 4.87 6.76
C ARG A 80 17.38 4.81 5.72
N GLN A 81 17.05 4.84 4.43
CA GLN A 81 18.01 4.54 3.36
C GLN A 81 18.56 5.78 2.65
N GLN A 82 17.85 6.92 2.65
CA GLN A 82 18.29 8.10 1.92
C GLN A 82 18.98 9.13 2.80
N THR A 83 20.13 9.61 2.32
CA THR A 83 20.77 10.82 2.82
C THR A 83 20.06 12.04 2.20
N PRO A 84 19.56 12.99 3.01
CA PRO A 84 18.91 14.20 2.50
C PRO A 84 19.83 14.95 1.53
N ALA A 85 19.25 15.51 0.46
CA ALA A 85 19.98 16.43 -0.40
C ALA A 85 20.42 17.66 0.43
N PRO A 86 21.63 18.19 0.21
CA PRO A 86 22.11 19.36 0.92
C PRO A 86 21.19 20.56 0.68
N VAL A 87 20.93 21.32 1.73
CA VAL A 87 20.17 22.58 1.66
C VAL A 87 20.95 23.54 0.77
N LYS A 88 20.30 24.07 -0.27
CA LYS A 88 20.86 25.14 -1.12
C LYS A 88 20.69 26.50 -0.46
#